data_AF-A0A522AJJ9-F1
#
_entry.id   AF-A0A522AJJ9-F1
#
_cell.length_a   1.000
_cell.length_b   1.000
_cell.length_c   1.000
_cell.angle_alpha   90.00
_cell.angle_beta   90.00
_cell.angle_gamma   90.00
#
_symmetry.space_group_name_H-M   'P 1'
#
loop_
_entity.id
_entity.type
_entity.pdbx_description
1 polymer ?
#
loop_
_entity_poly.entity_id
_entity_poly.type
_entity_poly.pdbx_seq_one_letter_code
_entity_poly.pdbx_strand_id
1 'polypeptide(L)'
;MKTTRIIHPSKWLVIAGVLAALAVCPTQAQTAVDGVEVARATIKADRKTVIAENMQLSETEGKAFWPLYREYRHDMEKANDELVKLVLEYADLFPNVPEDRAKDMLKRYTKMESQLVTLRVKHLKKIGTVLPATKTLRFAQLENRLDLAVRLGMAASIPLVPPTPKP
;
A
#
# COMPACT_ATOMS: atom_id res chain seq x y z
N MET A 1 -12.01 74.90 -5.95
CA MET A 1 -11.60 75.15 -7.35
C MET A 1 -11.05 73.83 -7.88
N LYS A 2 -11.59 73.05 -8.81
CA LYS A 2 -12.70 73.08 -9.79
C LYS A 2 -13.14 71.61 -9.98
N THR A 3 -14.41 71.26 -9.77
CA THR A 3 -15.43 70.98 -10.81
C THR A 3 -15.27 69.65 -11.57
N THR A 4 -16.17 68.71 -11.23
CA THR A 4 -17.02 67.85 -12.10
C THR A 4 -16.60 67.58 -13.55
N ARG A 5 -16.68 66.30 -13.96
CA ARG A 5 -17.36 65.92 -15.21
C ARG A 5 -17.84 64.47 -15.19
N ILE A 6 -19.16 64.34 -15.07
CA ILE A 6 -19.95 63.18 -15.47
C ILE A 6 -20.03 63.19 -17.00
N ILE A 7 -19.68 62.08 -17.65
CA ILE A 7 -20.12 61.75 -19.02
C ILE A 7 -20.44 60.25 -19.06
N HIS A 8 -21.70 59.91 -19.29
CA HIS A 8 -22.16 58.65 -19.90
C HIS A 8 -22.62 59.04 -21.32
N PRO A 9 -22.42 58.20 -22.38
CA PRO A 9 -23.32 57.06 -22.58
C PRO A 9 -22.76 55.83 -23.35
N SER A 10 -23.23 54.66 -22.91
CA SER A 10 -23.66 53.44 -23.63
C SER A 10 -22.92 52.81 -24.85
N LYS A 11 -23.00 51.47 -24.83
CA LYS A 11 -22.75 50.43 -25.88
C LYS A 11 -21.26 50.01 -25.94
N TRP A 12 -20.85 48.77 -25.71
CA TRP A 12 -21.27 47.51 -26.35
C TRP A 12 -20.98 46.30 -25.42
N LEU A 13 -21.72 45.21 -25.62
CA LEU A 13 -21.64 43.92 -24.93
C LEU A 13 -20.45 43.07 -25.41
N VAL A 14 -20.17 42.00 -24.63
CA VAL A 14 -19.31 40.81 -24.86
C VAL A 14 -17.79 41.09 -24.70
N ILE A 15 -16.95 40.35 -23.96
CA ILE A 15 -16.80 38.90 -23.75
C ILE A 15 -16.16 38.61 -22.37
N ALA A 16 -16.53 37.44 -21.84
CA ALA A 16 -16.07 36.77 -20.62
C ALA A 16 -14.56 36.77 -20.34
N GLY A 17 -14.20 36.77 -19.05
CA GLY A 17 -12.84 36.48 -18.61
C GLY A 17 -12.63 36.53 -17.09
N VAL A 18 -12.71 35.34 -16.46
CA VAL A 18 -11.95 34.88 -15.28
C VAL A 18 -12.22 35.55 -13.91
N LEU A 19 -12.62 34.71 -12.93
CA LEU A 19 -11.95 34.47 -11.63
C LEU A 19 -12.91 33.62 -10.76
N ALA A 20 -12.74 32.30 -10.73
CA ALA A 20 -11.93 31.58 -9.73
C ALA A 20 -12.55 31.56 -8.33
N ALA A 21 -13.28 30.48 -8.01
CA ALA A 21 -13.50 30.04 -6.65
C ALA A 21 -13.62 28.51 -6.57
N LEU A 22 -12.53 27.90 -6.09
CA LEU A 22 -12.48 26.75 -5.18
C LEU A 22 -13.21 25.46 -5.60
N ALA A 23 -12.48 24.63 -6.34
CA ALA A 23 -12.51 23.18 -6.13
C ALA A 23 -11.08 22.65 -6.27
N VAL A 24 -10.22 23.01 -5.31
CA VAL A 24 -9.00 22.22 -5.06
C VAL A 24 -9.46 20.92 -4.42
N CYS A 25 -9.84 19.95 -5.25
CA CYS A 25 -9.74 18.56 -4.81
C CYS A 25 -8.26 18.34 -4.50
N PRO A 26 -7.88 17.88 -3.29
CA PRO A 26 -6.53 17.40 -3.09
C PRO A 26 -6.31 16.30 -4.13
N THR A 27 -5.30 16.53 -4.95
CA THR A 27 -4.89 15.72 -6.08
C THR A 27 -4.76 14.26 -5.64
N GLN A 28 -5.62 13.39 -6.17
CA GLN A 28 -5.56 11.93 -5.96
C GLN A 28 -4.21 11.33 -6.42
N ALA A 29 -3.48 12.07 -7.25
CA ALA A 29 -2.10 11.80 -7.63
C ALA A 29 -1.11 11.97 -6.46
N GLN A 30 -1.34 12.93 -5.55
CA GLN A 30 -0.42 13.26 -4.47
C GLN A 30 -0.39 12.14 -3.40
N THR A 31 -1.55 11.56 -3.09
CA THR A 31 -1.65 10.41 -2.16
C THR A 31 -1.14 9.09 -2.76
N ALA A 32 -1.26 8.92 -4.08
CA ALA A 32 -0.66 7.80 -4.80
C ALA A 32 0.88 7.92 -4.85
N VAL A 33 1.39 9.14 -5.06
CA VAL A 33 2.82 9.46 -4.99
C VAL A 33 3.39 9.21 -3.59
N ASP A 34 2.69 9.62 -2.52
CA ASP A 34 3.07 9.31 -1.13
C ASP A 34 3.12 7.79 -0.88
N GLY A 35 2.18 7.03 -1.44
CA GLY A 35 2.16 5.57 -1.33
C GLY A 35 3.36 4.88 -2.00
N VAL A 36 3.81 5.40 -3.14
CA VAL A 36 4.99 4.91 -3.88
C VAL A 36 6.30 5.35 -3.22
N GLU A 37 6.36 6.58 -2.70
CA GLU A 37 7.49 7.09 -1.90
C GLU A 37 7.66 6.28 -0.61
N VAL A 38 6.58 6.04 0.15
CA VAL A 38 6.61 5.15 1.33
C VAL A 38 7.05 3.75 0.93
N ALA A 39 6.53 3.19 -0.17
CA ALA A 39 6.96 1.88 -0.65
C ALA A 39 8.47 1.84 -0.99
N ARG A 40 8.98 2.86 -1.69
CA ARG A 40 10.39 2.95 -2.08
C ARG A 40 11.32 3.21 -0.89
N ALA A 41 10.91 4.06 0.05
CA ALA A 41 11.63 4.31 1.30
C ALA A 41 11.64 3.07 2.19
N THR A 42 10.54 2.31 2.23
CA THR A 42 10.41 1.05 2.99
C THR A 42 11.33 -0.05 2.49
N ILE A 43 11.57 -0.15 1.17
CA ILE A 43 12.56 -1.11 0.64
C ILE A 43 13.97 -0.82 1.20
N LYS A 44 14.24 0.43 1.63
CA LYS A 44 15.50 0.85 2.24
C LYS A 44 15.46 1.01 3.76
N ALA A 45 14.28 1.05 4.40
CA ALA A 45 14.09 1.41 5.81
C ALA A 45 13.50 0.25 6.63
N ASP A 46 13.83 0.20 7.92
CA ASP A 46 13.22 -0.76 8.86
C ASP A 46 11.70 -0.56 8.92
N ARG A 47 10.92 -1.60 8.59
CA ARG A 47 9.45 -1.61 8.63
C ARG A 47 8.92 -1.07 9.96
N LYS A 48 9.58 -1.41 11.08
CA LYS A 48 9.19 -0.96 12.42
C LYS A 48 9.28 0.56 12.55
N THR A 49 10.31 1.18 11.98
CA THR A 49 10.51 2.64 11.99
C THR A 49 9.38 3.33 11.24
N VAL A 50 9.02 2.85 10.04
CA VAL A 50 7.91 3.41 9.27
C VAL A 50 6.60 3.36 10.07
N ILE A 51 6.32 2.24 10.73
CA ILE A 51 5.14 2.11 11.59
C ILE A 51 5.21 3.08 12.78
N ALA A 52 6.35 3.19 13.46
CA ALA A 52 6.52 4.07 14.61
C ALA A 52 6.27 5.54 14.28
N GLU A 53 6.86 6.03 13.18
CA GLU A 53 6.77 7.42 12.75
C GLU A 53 5.37 7.79 12.24
N ASN A 54 4.66 6.84 11.61
CA ASN A 54 3.42 7.13 10.92
C ASN A 54 2.16 6.81 11.72
N MET A 55 2.24 6.05 12.81
CA MET A 55 1.05 5.66 13.60
C MET A 55 0.59 6.72 14.60
N GLN A 56 1.46 7.64 15.01
CA GLN A 56 1.14 8.70 15.98
C GLN A 56 0.46 8.14 17.25
N LEU A 57 1.09 7.12 17.84
CA LEU A 57 0.61 6.50 19.07
C LEU A 57 0.98 7.38 20.27
N SER A 58 0.05 7.55 21.20
CA SER A 58 0.37 8.00 22.55
C SER A 58 1.25 6.96 23.26
N GLU A 59 1.87 7.35 24.37
CA GLU A 59 2.70 6.43 25.15
C GLU A 59 1.92 5.18 25.61
N THR A 60 0.68 5.37 26.07
CA THR A 60 -0.20 4.28 26.52
C THR A 60 -0.60 3.35 25.37
N GLU A 61 -1.02 3.91 24.24
CA GLU A 61 -1.34 3.12 23.04
C GLU A 61 -0.11 2.34 22.56
N GLY A 62 1.06 2.98 22.55
CA GLY A 62 2.33 2.35 22.16
C GLY A 62 2.67 1.14 23.03
N LYS A 63 2.57 1.27 24.36
CA LYS A 63 2.82 0.18 25.30
C LYS A 63 1.94 -1.05 25.02
N ALA A 64 0.67 -0.84 24.67
CA ALA A 64 -0.26 -1.92 24.34
C ALA A 64 -0.09 -2.46 22.90
N PHE A 65 0.22 -1.59 21.94
CA PHE A 65 0.34 -1.93 20.52
C PHE A 65 1.60 -2.73 20.20
N TRP A 66 2.77 -2.32 20.70
CA TRP A 66 4.05 -2.89 20.26
C TRP A 66 4.21 -4.40 20.53
N PRO A 67 3.73 -4.97 21.64
CA PRO A 67 3.70 -6.42 21.83
C PRO A 67 2.87 -7.15 20.75
N LEU A 68 1.68 -6.63 20.42
CA LEU A 68 0.81 -7.20 19.39
C LEU A 68 1.42 -7.06 17.99
N TYR A 69 2.08 -5.93 17.71
CA TYR A 69 2.81 -5.73 16.47
C TYR A 69 3.90 -6.80 16.28
N ARG A 70 4.68 -7.09 17.32
CA ARG A 70 5.72 -8.15 17.26
C ARG A 70 5.12 -9.53 17.02
N GLU A 71 4.01 -9.86 17.70
CA GLU A 71 3.28 -11.12 17.46
C GLU A 71 2.82 -11.22 16.00
N TYR A 72 2.21 -10.14 15.48
CA TYR A 72 1.77 -10.06 14.09
C TYR A 72 2.93 -10.24 13.11
N ARG A 73 4.05 -9.53 13.31
CA ARG A 73 5.21 -9.62 12.41
C ARG A 73 5.81 -11.02 12.38
N HIS A 74 5.97 -11.65 13.54
CA HIS A 74 6.46 -13.02 13.66
C HIS A 74 5.55 -14.03 12.95
N ASP A 75 4.23 -13.93 13.15
CA ASP A 75 3.27 -14.82 12.48
C ASP A 75 3.28 -14.61 10.95
N MET A 76 3.37 -13.36 10.49
CA MET A 76 3.43 -13.05 9.06
C MET A 76 4.73 -13.51 8.42
N GLU A 77 5.88 -13.39 9.10
CA GLU A 77 7.17 -13.87 8.63
C GLU A 77 7.16 -15.38 8.46
N LYS A 78 6.68 -16.12 9.46
CA LYS A 78 6.50 -17.58 9.37
C LYS A 78 5.61 -18.01 8.20
N ALA A 79 4.55 -17.27 7.93
CA ALA A 79 3.69 -17.57 6.79
C ALA A 79 4.39 -17.27 5.44
N ASN A 80 5.23 -16.24 5.40
CA ASN A 80 6.00 -15.89 4.20
C ASN A 80 7.22 -16.81 3.96
N ASP A 81 7.65 -17.63 4.92
CA ASP A 81 8.68 -18.65 4.68
C ASP A 81 8.28 -19.60 3.53
N GLU A 82 6.97 -19.87 3.36
CA GLU A 82 6.49 -20.68 2.24
C GLU A 82 6.63 -19.97 0.89
N LEU A 83 6.50 -18.64 0.86
CA LEU A 83 6.75 -17.85 -0.34
C LEU A 83 8.21 -17.99 -0.79
N VAL A 84 9.15 -17.90 0.16
CA VAL A 84 10.58 -18.06 -0.14
C VAL A 84 10.86 -19.43 -0.74
N LYS A 85 10.29 -20.51 -0.17
CA LYS A 85 10.44 -21.86 -0.72
C LYS A 85 9.87 -21.98 -2.14
N LEU A 86 8.68 -21.42 -2.38
CA LEU A 86 8.06 -21.43 -3.70
C LEU A 86 8.91 -20.69 -4.74
N VAL A 87 9.52 -19.56 -4.36
CA VAL A 87 10.40 -18.78 -5.25
C VAL A 87 11.69 -19.54 -5.56
N LEU A 88 12.33 -20.16 -4.56
CA LEU A 88 13.54 -20.96 -4.75
C LEU A 88 13.27 -22.18 -5.64
N GLU A 89 12.18 -22.90 -5.37
CA GLU A 89 11.76 -24.03 -6.20
C GLU A 89 11.43 -23.60 -7.63
N TYR A 90 10.78 -22.45 -7.82
CA TYR A 90 10.54 -21.92 -9.14
C TYR A 90 11.84 -21.60 -9.88
N ALA A 91 12.82 -21.00 -9.20
CA ALA A 91 14.12 -20.69 -9.77
C ALA A 91 14.86 -21.94 -10.24
N ASP A 92 14.76 -23.05 -9.50
CA ASP A 92 15.37 -24.34 -9.87
C ASP A 92 14.70 -25.00 -11.08
N LEU A 93 13.40 -24.77 -11.27
CA LEU A 93 12.62 -25.34 -12.37
C LEU A 93 12.65 -24.46 -13.63
N PHE A 94 12.91 -23.17 -13.51
CA PHE A 94 12.86 -22.25 -14.64
C PHE A 94 13.90 -22.60 -15.74
N PRO A 95 13.55 -22.57 -17.04
CA PRO A 95 12.25 -22.15 -17.61
C PRO A 95 11.21 -23.26 -17.73
N ASN A 96 11.54 -24.50 -17.36
CA ASN A 96 10.72 -25.68 -17.62
C ASN A 96 10.06 -26.18 -16.33
N VAL A 97 8.88 -25.64 -16.01
CA VAL A 97 8.10 -26.08 -14.84
C VAL A 97 7.21 -27.28 -15.23
N PRO A 98 7.44 -28.49 -14.69
CA PRO A 98 6.58 -29.64 -14.95
C PRO A 98 5.15 -29.43 -14.42
N GLU A 99 4.17 -30.01 -15.10
CA GLU A 99 2.74 -29.82 -14.81
C GLU A 99 2.34 -30.26 -13.38
N ASP A 100 2.90 -31.37 -12.90
CA ASP A 100 2.69 -31.86 -11.54
C ASP A 100 3.28 -30.92 -10.49
N ARG A 101 4.46 -30.35 -10.76
CA ARG A 101 5.09 -29.33 -9.91
C ARG A 101 4.31 -28.02 -9.92
N ALA A 102 3.86 -27.56 -11.08
CA ALA A 102 3.01 -26.37 -11.20
C ALA A 102 1.73 -26.51 -10.37
N LYS A 103 1.07 -27.69 -10.42
CA LYS A 103 -0.13 -27.99 -9.61
C LYS A 103 0.14 -27.92 -8.11
N ASP A 104 1.23 -28.53 -7.65
CA ASP A 104 1.60 -28.48 -6.23
C ASP A 104 1.96 -27.07 -5.77
N MET A 105 2.79 -26.36 -6.53
CA MET A 105 3.18 -24.98 -6.24
C MET A 105 1.96 -24.05 -6.18
N LEU A 106 1.01 -24.18 -7.12
CA LEU A 106 -0.23 -23.40 -7.11
C LEU A 106 -1.07 -23.68 -5.84
N LYS A 107 -1.16 -24.95 -5.42
CA LYS A 107 -1.88 -25.33 -4.20
C LYS A 107 -1.22 -24.74 -2.95
N ARG A 108 0.11 -24.79 -2.85
CA ARG A 108 0.84 -24.21 -1.71
C ARG A 108 0.78 -22.69 -1.70
N TYR A 109 0.92 -22.05 -2.87
CA TYR A 109 0.79 -20.61 -3.03
C TYR A 109 -0.59 -20.10 -2.58
N THR A 110 -1.67 -20.71 -3.06
CA THR A 110 -3.04 -20.31 -2.70
C THR A 110 -3.35 -20.57 -1.22
N LYS A 111 -2.85 -21.67 -0.65
CA LYS A 111 -2.93 -21.95 0.78
C LYS A 111 -2.22 -20.86 1.60
N MET A 112 -1.01 -20.49 1.22
CA MET A 112 -0.23 -19.44 1.88
C MET A 112 -0.94 -18.08 1.81
N GLU A 113 -1.46 -17.68 0.64
CA GLU A 113 -2.23 -16.42 0.52
C GLU A 113 -3.45 -16.41 1.44
N SER A 114 -4.19 -17.52 1.53
CA SER A 114 -5.31 -17.67 2.47
C SER A 114 -4.88 -17.55 3.94
N GLN A 115 -3.75 -18.16 4.30
CA GLN A 115 -3.17 -18.04 5.65
C GLN A 115 -2.79 -16.60 5.98
N LEU A 116 -2.14 -15.88 5.05
CA LEU A 116 -1.77 -14.47 5.24
C LEU A 116 -2.99 -13.59 5.49
N VAL A 117 -4.08 -13.77 4.72
CA VAL A 117 -5.34 -13.03 4.93
C VAL A 117 -5.92 -13.35 6.32
N THR A 118 -5.94 -14.64 6.70
CA THR A 118 -6.48 -15.08 7.99
C THR A 118 -5.71 -14.47 9.16
N LEU A 119 -4.37 -14.46 9.07
CA LEU A 119 -3.50 -13.84 10.07
C LEU A 119 -3.74 -12.33 10.17
N ARG A 120 -3.84 -11.62 9.04
CA ARG A 120 -4.17 -10.19 9.03
C ARG A 120 -5.50 -9.92 9.73
N VAL A 121 -6.56 -10.67 9.41
CA VAL A 121 -7.88 -10.50 10.05
C VAL A 121 -7.79 -10.73 11.57
N LYS A 122 -7.15 -11.83 12.00
CA LYS A 122 -6.95 -12.16 13.41
C LYS A 122 -6.24 -11.03 14.16
N HIS A 123 -5.14 -10.53 13.60
CA HIS A 123 -4.30 -9.52 14.26
C HIS A 123 -4.91 -8.12 14.23
N LEU A 124 -5.59 -7.74 13.15
CA LEU A 124 -6.34 -6.47 13.10
C LEU A 124 -7.46 -6.45 14.13
N LYS A 125 -8.16 -7.58 14.34
CA LYS A 125 -9.16 -7.71 15.39
C LYS A 125 -8.54 -7.53 16.78
N LYS A 126 -7.38 -8.15 17.06
CA LYS A 126 -6.65 -8.00 18.33
C LYS A 126 -6.16 -6.55 18.54
N ILE A 127 -5.55 -5.94 17.53
CA ILE A 127 -5.06 -4.56 17.61
C ILE A 127 -6.22 -3.58 17.83
N GLY A 128 -7.37 -3.84 17.20
CA GLY A 128 -8.58 -3.05 17.39
C GLY A 128 -9.17 -3.09 18.80
N THR A 129 -8.71 -3.97 19.69
CA THR A 129 -9.11 -3.93 21.11
C THR A 129 -8.28 -2.95 21.94
N VAL A 130 -7.12 -2.52 21.44
CA VAL A 130 -6.21 -1.60 22.15
C VAL A 130 -6.02 -0.26 21.46
N LEU A 131 -6.46 -0.13 20.20
CA LEU A 131 -6.43 1.11 19.44
C LEU A 131 -7.83 1.52 18.97
N PRO A 132 -8.10 2.83 18.80
CA PRO A 132 -9.27 3.30 18.07
C PRO A 132 -9.35 2.71 16.66
N ALA A 133 -10.57 2.57 16.14
CA ALA A 133 -10.81 2.01 14.80
C ALA A 133 -10.06 2.76 13.68
N THR A 134 -9.94 4.09 13.78
CA THR A 134 -9.21 4.92 12.83
C THR A 134 -7.71 4.61 12.79
N LYS A 135 -7.08 4.40 13.96
CA LYS A 135 -5.67 3.99 14.04
C LYS A 135 -5.47 2.55 13.61
N THR A 136 -6.41 1.65 13.90
CA THR A 136 -6.37 0.26 13.41
C THR A 136 -6.45 0.20 11.88
N LEU A 137 -7.33 0.99 11.27
CA LEU A 137 -7.40 1.13 9.81
C LEU A 137 -6.09 1.70 9.24
N ARG A 138 -5.53 2.73 9.87
CA ARG A 138 -4.24 3.32 9.47
C ARG A 138 -3.10 2.31 9.54
N PHE A 139 -3.04 1.48 10.57
CA PHE A 139 -2.08 0.38 10.67
C PHE A 139 -2.23 -0.60 9.50
N ALA A 140 -3.45 -1.05 9.19
CA ALA A 140 -3.71 -1.95 8.06
C ALA A 140 -3.26 -1.33 6.72
N GLN A 141 -3.54 -0.05 6.54
CA GLN A 141 -3.16 0.73 5.37
C GLN A 141 -1.64 0.89 5.24
N LEU A 142 -0.92 1.08 6.34
CA LEU A 142 0.54 1.13 6.34
C LEU A 142 1.11 -0.25 6.00
N GLU A 143 0.77 -1.30 6.76
CA GLU A 143 1.27 -2.66 6.50
C GLU A 143 1.02 -3.14 5.07
N ASN A 144 -0.15 -2.84 4.49
CA ASN A 144 -0.45 -3.18 3.10
C ASN A 144 0.50 -2.47 2.11
N ARG A 145 0.82 -1.19 2.32
CA ARG A 145 1.79 -0.47 1.46
C ARG A 145 3.19 -1.08 1.58
N LEU A 146 3.61 -1.45 2.78
CA LEU A 146 4.89 -2.09 3.03
C LEU A 146 4.96 -3.47 2.36
N ASP A 147 3.89 -4.26 2.42
CA ASP A 147 3.78 -5.55 1.74
C ASP A 147 3.82 -5.41 0.21
N LEU A 148 3.10 -4.42 -0.34
CA LEU A 148 3.09 -4.14 -1.78
C LEU A 148 4.48 -3.75 -2.29
N ALA A 149 5.23 -2.95 -1.53
CA ALA A 149 6.59 -2.57 -1.88
C ALA A 149 7.49 -3.79 -2.09
N VAL A 150 7.44 -4.74 -1.16
CA VAL A 150 8.20 -5.99 -1.24
C VAL A 150 7.73 -6.85 -2.41
N ARG A 151 6.40 -7.02 -2.57
CA ARG A 151 5.83 -7.84 -3.65
C ARG A 151 6.15 -7.29 -5.04
N LEU A 152 6.16 -5.97 -5.22
CA LEU A 152 6.54 -5.33 -6.48
C LEU A 152 8.01 -5.58 -6.80
N GLY A 153 8.90 -5.50 -5.80
CA GLY A 153 10.33 -5.83 -5.97
C GLY A 153 10.54 -7.28 -6.40
N MET A 154 9.80 -8.21 -5.79
CA MET A 154 9.81 -9.62 -6.18
C MET A 154 9.29 -9.84 -7.60
N ALA A 155 8.14 -9.25 -7.94
CA ALA A 155 7.51 -9.39 -9.25
C ALA A 155 8.40 -8.86 -10.39
N ALA A 156 9.23 -7.86 -10.13
CA ALA A 156 10.20 -7.36 -11.10
C ALA A 156 11.37 -8.33 -11.35
N SER A 157 11.63 -9.26 -10.42
CA SER A 157 12.79 -10.16 -10.46
C SER A 157 12.44 -11.61 -10.83
N ILE A 158 11.18 -12.00 -10.64
CA ILE A 158 10.71 -13.37 -10.87
C ILE A 158 9.94 -13.41 -12.20
N PRO A 159 10.44 -14.11 -13.24
CA PRO A 159 9.73 -14.23 -14.50
C PRO A 159 8.43 -15.03 -14.34
N LEU A 160 7.51 -14.88 -15.28
CA LEU A 160 6.33 -15.74 -15.36
C LEU A 160 6.70 -17.12 -15.93
N VAL A 161 5.94 -18.16 -15.56
CA VAL A 161 6.00 -19.45 -16.25
C VAL A 161 5.85 -19.20 -17.75
N PRO A 162 6.79 -19.66 -18.60
CA PRO A 162 6.69 -19.46 -20.04
C PRO A 162 5.37 -20.02 -20.58
N PRO A 163 4.79 -19.40 -21.62
CA PRO A 163 3.60 -19.95 -22.26
C PRO A 163 3.90 -21.35 -22.80
N THR A 164 2.96 -22.28 -22.65
CA THR A 164 3.04 -23.59 -23.31
C THR A 164 3.11 -23.37 -24.82
N PRO A 165 3.97 -24.09 -25.56
CA PRO A 165 4.00 -24.01 -27.02
C PRO A 165 2.59 -24.21 -27.57
N LYS A 166 2.15 -23.28 -28.42
CA LYS A 166 0.89 -23.42 -29.14
C LYS A 166 1.03 -24.66 -30.05
N PRO A 167 0.06 -25.60 -30.07
CA PRO A 167 0.10 -26.75 -30.94
C PRO A 167 0.16 -26.34 -32.43
#